data_AF-A0A537R9Y9-F1
#
_entry.id   AF-A0A537R9Y9-F1
#
_cell.length_a   1.000
_cell.length_b   1.000
_cell.length_c   1.000
_cell.angle_alpha   90.00
_cell.angle_beta   90.00
_cell.angle_gamma   90.00
#
_symmetry.space_group_name_H-M   'P 1'
#
loop_
_entity.id
_entity.type
_entity.pdbx_description
1 polymer ?
#
loop_
_entity_poly.entity_id
_entity_poly.type
_entity_poly.pdbx_seq_one_letter_code
_entity_poly.pdbx_strand_id
1 'polypeptide(L)'
;MGVIDVEIGFDVPGLRRALQGDVHLAGIRVTSANGRILLSGSVPDAPSQARALTIAEQFAPQAVSNSMTVRASQQVLLEVRFVEVDRTAARDLGVNWAVANNKVVAATGAASGLFALAGIPSGATPFGQAVVHLLTNGNRADLIIQALEKRGLARRLAEPNLVTMSGDTANFLAGGEFPYPVAQTGIAGAATITIEFKRF
;
A
#
# COMPACT_ATOMS: atom_id res chain seq x y z
N MET A 1 -34.23 -58.45 7.22
CA MET A 1 -34.07 -57.17 6.50
C MET A 1 -33.70 -56.13 7.53
N GLY A 2 -32.43 -55.72 7.59
CA GLY A 2 -31.98 -54.69 8.53
C GLY A 2 -32.29 -53.31 7.96
N VAL A 3 -33.07 -52.52 8.68
CA VAL A 3 -33.33 -51.12 8.36
C VAL A 3 -32.08 -50.33 8.76
N ILE A 4 -31.44 -49.68 7.80
CA ILE A 4 -30.37 -48.72 8.07
C ILE A 4 -31.08 -47.38 8.19
N ASP A 5 -31.05 -46.81 9.39
CA ASP A 5 -31.53 -45.45 9.61
C ASP A 5 -30.47 -44.49 9.05
N VAL A 6 -30.83 -43.72 8.04
CA VAL A 6 -29.95 -42.74 7.39
C VAL A 6 -30.44 -41.37 7.80
N GLU A 7 -29.76 -40.76 8.75
CA GLU A 7 -30.04 -39.40 9.18
C GLU A 7 -29.34 -38.41 8.22
N ILE A 8 -30.13 -37.60 7.51
CA ILE A 8 -29.62 -36.60 6.57
C ILE A 8 -29.20 -35.36 7.39
N GLY A 9 -27.91 -35.28 7.72
CA GLY A 9 -27.29 -34.10 8.33
C GLY A 9 -26.55 -33.23 7.31
N PHE A 10 -26.33 -31.95 7.64
CA PHE A 10 -25.44 -31.09 6.87
C PHE A 10 -23.99 -31.59 6.93
N ASP A 11 -23.21 -31.42 5.85
CA ASP A 11 -21.80 -31.81 5.79
C ASP A 11 -20.91 -30.85 6.61
N VAL A 12 -20.94 -31.00 7.93
CA VAL A 12 -20.09 -30.26 8.87
C VAL A 12 -18.59 -30.54 8.61
N PRO A 13 -18.14 -31.80 8.35
CA PRO A 13 -16.75 -32.06 8.01
C PRO A 13 -16.27 -31.36 6.73
N GLY A 14 -17.11 -31.27 5.71
CA GLY A 14 -16.84 -30.52 4.48
C GLY A 14 -16.73 -29.01 4.74
N LEU A 15 -17.72 -28.43 5.43
CA LEU A 15 -17.70 -27.00 5.78
C LEU A 15 -16.47 -26.64 6.63
N ARG A 16 -16.13 -27.48 7.61
CA ARG A 16 -14.93 -27.27 8.44
C ARG A 16 -13.65 -27.24 7.61
N ARG A 17 -13.51 -28.14 6.63
CA ARG A 17 -12.35 -28.14 5.72
C ARG A 17 -12.33 -26.90 4.82
N ALA A 18 -13.48 -26.47 4.32
CA ALA A 18 -13.60 -25.27 3.50
C ALA A 18 -13.17 -24.00 4.28
N LEU A 19 -13.58 -23.87 5.54
CA LEU A 19 -13.22 -22.74 6.39
C LEU A 19 -11.76 -22.81 6.86
N GLN A 20 -11.23 -24.01 7.15
CA GLN A 20 -9.83 -24.17 7.57
C GLN A 20 -8.81 -23.98 6.44
N GLY A 21 -9.25 -24.01 5.18
CA GLY A 21 -8.39 -23.74 4.03
C GLY A 21 -7.95 -22.28 3.90
N ASP A 22 -8.66 -21.35 4.56
CA ASP A 22 -8.32 -19.93 4.60
C ASP A 22 -7.75 -19.56 5.98
N VAL A 23 -6.51 -19.05 6.01
CA VAL A 23 -5.81 -18.69 7.25
C VAL A 23 -6.56 -17.63 8.07
N HIS A 24 -7.33 -16.76 7.41
CA HIS A 24 -8.13 -15.73 8.06
C HIS A 24 -9.40 -16.30 8.72
N LEU A 25 -9.82 -17.50 8.32
CA LEU A 25 -11.02 -18.18 8.80
C LEU A 25 -10.70 -19.36 9.75
N ALA A 26 -9.41 -19.67 9.94
CA ALA A 26 -8.95 -20.79 10.78
C ALA A 26 -9.40 -20.71 12.25
N GLY A 27 -9.73 -19.52 12.75
CA GLY A 27 -10.25 -19.31 14.12
C GLY A 27 -11.71 -19.70 14.32
N ILE A 28 -12.41 -20.16 13.28
CA ILE A 28 -13.84 -20.47 13.30
C ILE A 28 -14.06 -21.94 13.65
N ARG A 29 -14.93 -22.17 14.65
CA ARG A 29 -15.43 -23.48 15.04
C ARG A 29 -16.85 -23.66 14.51
N VAL A 30 -17.05 -24.77 13.81
CA VAL A 30 -18.34 -25.19 13.27
C VAL A 30 -18.92 -26.28 14.16
N THR A 31 -20.15 -26.08 14.63
CA THR A 31 -20.90 -27.10 15.38
C THR A 31 -22.29 -27.22 14.77
N SER A 32 -22.90 -28.41 14.87
CA SER A 32 -24.30 -28.60 14.52
C SER A 32 -25.11 -28.75 15.80
N ALA A 33 -26.20 -28.00 15.91
CA ALA A 33 -27.15 -28.08 17.02
C ALA A 33 -28.57 -27.90 16.49
N ASN A 34 -29.48 -28.80 16.86
CA ASN A 34 -30.90 -28.74 16.49
C ASN A 34 -31.16 -28.56 14.97
N GLY A 35 -30.40 -29.25 14.12
CA GLY A 35 -30.53 -29.11 12.67
C GLY A 35 -30.09 -27.74 12.13
N ARG A 36 -29.22 -27.02 12.84
CA ARG A 36 -28.60 -25.77 12.40
C ARG A 36 -27.09 -25.81 12.57
N ILE A 37 -26.38 -25.08 11.72
CA ILE A 37 -24.95 -24.86 11.83
C ILE A 37 -24.71 -23.62 12.68
N LEU A 38 -23.97 -23.77 13.77
CA LEU A 38 -23.49 -22.68 14.61
C LEU A 38 -22.03 -22.41 14.29
N LEU A 39 -21.75 -21.19 13.81
CA LEU A 39 -20.40 -20.67 13.62
C LEU A 39 -19.99 -19.88 14.88
N SER A 40 -18.89 -20.29 15.50
CA SER A 40 -18.37 -19.66 16.72
C SER A 40 -16.87 -19.41 16.60
N GLY A 41 -16.31 -18.55 17.44
CA GLY A 41 -14.88 -18.24 17.45
C GLY A 41 -14.58 -16.77 17.20
N SER A 42 -13.38 -16.48 16.72
CA SER A 42 -12.88 -15.12 16.58
C SER A 42 -12.24 -14.88 15.22
N VAL A 43 -12.79 -13.93 14.47
CA VAL A 43 -12.34 -13.53 13.13
C VAL A 43 -11.60 -12.19 13.17
N PRO A 44 -10.63 -11.96 12.26
CA PRO A 44 -9.81 -10.75 12.27
C PRO A 44 -10.57 -9.47 11.90
N ASP A 45 -11.55 -9.55 11.00
CA ASP A 45 -12.25 -8.41 10.42
C ASP A 45 -13.68 -8.77 9.99
N ALA A 46 -14.50 -7.75 9.73
CA ALA A 46 -15.89 -7.91 9.31
C ALA A 46 -16.05 -8.56 7.91
N PRO A 47 -15.23 -8.24 6.89
CA PRO A 47 -15.26 -8.94 5.60
C PRO A 47 -15.04 -10.45 5.73
N SER A 48 -14.09 -10.89 6.56
CA SER A 48 -13.83 -12.30 6.84
C SER A 48 -15.05 -12.98 7.48
N GLN A 49 -15.75 -12.29 8.40
CA GLN A 49 -17.00 -12.78 8.98
C GLN A 49 -18.08 -12.98 7.91
N ALA A 50 -18.28 -11.99 7.05
CA ALA A 50 -19.28 -12.05 5.98
C ALA A 50 -18.98 -13.19 5.01
N ARG A 51 -17.71 -13.36 4.61
CA ARG A 51 -17.26 -14.48 3.77
C ARG A 51 -17.53 -15.83 4.42
N ALA A 52 -17.25 -15.98 5.71
CA ALA A 52 -17.53 -17.22 6.44
C ALA A 52 -19.03 -17.56 6.46
N LEU A 53 -19.90 -16.54 6.61
CA LEU A 53 -21.35 -16.72 6.53
C LEU A 53 -21.77 -17.15 5.12
N THR A 54 -21.27 -16.49 4.07
CA THR A 54 -21.58 -16.87 2.68
C THR A 54 -21.18 -18.31 2.37
N ILE A 55 -20.00 -18.75 2.83
CA ILE A 55 -19.57 -20.14 2.66
C ILE A 55 -20.51 -21.07 3.44
N ALA A 56 -20.81 -20.80 4.70
CA ALA A 56 -21.70 -21.65 5.50
C ALA A 56 -23.12 -21.72 4.93
N GLU A 57 -23.65 -20.64 4.36
CA GLU A 57 -24.96 -20.59 3.71
C GLU A 57 -25.04 -21.51 2.49
N GLN A 58 -23.93 -21.72 1.77
CA GLN A 58 -23.88 -22.68 0.66
C GLN A 58 -24.01 -24.14 1.12
N PHE A 59 -23.59 -24.46 2.36
CA PHE A 59 -23.70 -25.80 2.93
C PHE A 59 -25.01 -26.03 3.69
N ALA A 60 -25.56 -24.99 4.34
CA ALA A 60 -26.79 -25.07 5.11
C ALA A 60 -27.70 -23.84 4.87
N PRO A 61 -28.46 -23.83 3.77
CA PRO A 61 -29.34 -22.72 3.43
C PRO A 61 -30.32 -22.40 4.57
N GLN A 62 -30.37 -21.13 5.00
CA GLN A 62 -31.24 -20.61 6.08
C GLN A 62 -31.08 -21.28 7.47
N ALA A 63 -30.15 -22.21 7.61
CA ALA A 63 -29.90 -22.98 8.83
C ALA A 63 -28.55 -22.61 9.49
N VAL A 64 -27.98 -21.45 9.16
CA VAL A 64 -26.76 -20.93 9.82
C VAL A 64 -27.14 -20.01 10.98
N SER A 65 -26.38 -20.07 12.07
CA SER A 65 -26.42 -19.16 13.20
C SER A 65 -25.02 -18.60 13.44
N ASN A 66 -24.93 -17.28 13.56
CA ASN A 66 -23.67 -16.58 13.78
C ASN A 66 -23.47 -16.31 15.27
N SER A 67 -22.40 -16.84 15.85
CA SER A 67 -21.90 -16.52 17.19
C SER A 67 -20.39 -16.23 17.15
N MET A 68 -19.89 -15.76 16.01
CA MET A 68 -18.50 -15.33 15.84
C MET A 68 -18.31 -13.92 16.41
N THR A 69 -17.15 -13.69 17.00
CA THR A 69 -16.72 -12.37 17.47
C THR A 69 -15.71 -11.78 16.49
N VAL A 70 -15.87 -10.52 16.13
CA VAL A 70 -14.88 -9.80 15.32
C VAL A 70 -13.87 -9.19 16.30
N ARG A 71 -12.58 -9.51 16.13
CA ARG A 71 -11.52 -8.83 16.91
C ARG A 71 -11.54 -7.35 16.55
N ALA A 72 -11.21 -6.49 17.50
CA ALA A 72 -11.08 -5.06 17.21
C ALA A 72 -10.18 -4.91 15.97
N SER A 73 -10.73 -4.30 14.91
CA SER A 73 -9.99 -4.15 13.66
C SER A 73 -8.74 -3.33 13.95
N GLN A 74 -7.58 -3.85 13.53
CA GLN A 74 -6.33 -3.16 13.77
C GLN A 74 -6.31 -1.89 12.93
N GLN A 75 -6.37 -0.74 13.58
CA GLN A 75 -6.19 0.56 12.95
C GLN A 75 -4.70 0.79 12.69
N VAL A 76 -4.37 1.31 11.52
CA VAL A 76 -3.01 1.67 11.11
C VAL A 76 -3.02 3.14 10.71
N LEU A 77 -2.08 3.91 11.27
CA LEU A 77 -1.80 5.28 10.85
C LEU A 77 -0.75 5.24 9.74
N LEU A 78 -1.14 5.71 8.56
CA LEU A 78 -0.26 5.89 7.41
C LEU A 78 0.27 7.32 7.41
N GLU A 79 1.59 7.46 7.43
CA GLU A 79 2.31 8.71 7.24
C GLU A 79 2.96 8.67 5.85
N VAL A 80 2.40 9.41 4.90
CA VAL A 80 2.87 9.43 3.52
C VAL A 80 3.64 10.73 3.28
N ARG A 81 4.73 10.69 2.53
CA ARG A 81 5.55 11.88 2.21
C ARG A 81 5.72 11.98 0.70
N PHE A 82 5.23 13.07 0.11
CA PHE A 82 5.41 13.37 -1.30
C PHE A 82 6.60 14.31 -1.50
N VAL A 83 7.56 13.89 -2.32
CA VAL A 83 8.78 14.65 -2.62
C VAL A 83 8.90 14.84 -4.12
N GLU A 84 9.02 16.09 -4.55
CA GLU A 84 9.36 16.48 -5.91
C GLU A 84 10.88 16.61 -6.03
N VAL A 85 11.47 16.08 -7.11
CA VAL A 85 12.91 16.13 -7.36
C VAL A 85 13.17 16.64 -8.78
N ASP A 86 13.99 17.68 -8.90
CA ASP A 86 14.40 18.21 -10.20
C ASP A 86 15.42 17.28 -10.85
N ARG A 87 14.96 16.50 -11.83
CA ARG A 87 15.79 15.50 -12.53
C ARG A 87 16.97 16.11 -13.30
N THR A 88 16.82 17.34 -13.81
CA THR A 88 17.87 18.05 -14.56
C THR A 88 19.02 18.42 -13.65
N ALA A 89 18.72 19.05 -12.52
CA ALA A 89 19.72 19.47 -11.55
C ALA A 89 20.35 18.27 -10.80
N ALA A 90 19.60 17.17 -10.62
CA ALA A 90 20.15 15.89 -10.16
C ALA A 90 21.12 15.25 -11.18
N ARG A 91 20.86 15.39 -12.48
CA ARG A 91 21.71 14.85 -13.56
C ARG A 91 22.99 15.66 -13.74
N ASP A 92 22.92 16.99 -13.58
CA ASP A 92 24.09 17.88 -13.59
C ASP A 92 25.03 17.62 -12.42
N LEU A 93 24.51 17.07 -11.32
CA LEU A 93 25.30 16.60 -10.18
C LEU A 93 26.15 15.34 -10.49
N GLY A 94 26.03 14.81 -11.72
CA GLY A 94 26.71 13.64 -12.29
C GLY A 94 27.87 13.08 -11.48
N VAL A 95 27.63 11.93 -10.84
CA VAL A 95 28.66 11.19 -10.10
C VAL A 95 29.52 10.43 -11.11
N ASN A 96 30.74 10.90 -11.32
CA ASN A 96 31.76 10.20 -12.08
C ASN A 96 32.54 9.28 -11.14
N TRP A 97 32.49 7.98 -11.41
CA TRP A 97 33.20 6.97 -10.65
C TRP A 97 34.49 6.60 -11.38
N ALA A 98 35.62 6.76 -10.71
CA ALA A 98 36.94 6.39 -11.23
C ALA A 98 37.60 5.38 -10.28
N VAL A 99 38.21 4.34 -10.85
CA VAL A 99 38.96 3.34 -10.09
C VAL A 99 40.45 3.64 -10.27
N ALA A 100 41.14 3.95 -9.17
CA ALA A 100 42.58 4.18 -9.16
C ALA A 100 43.21 3.37 -8.02
N ASN A 101 44.26 2.59 -8.31
CA ASN A 101 45.00 1.79 -7.33
C ASN A 101 44.10 0.93 -6.40
N ASN A 102 43.16 0.17 -7.01
CA ASN A 102 42.23 -0.71 -6.29
C ASN A 102 41.32 0.03 -5.26
N LYS A 103 41.19 1.36 -5.39
CA LYS A 103 40.27 2.20 -4.63
C LYS A 103 39.27 2.84 -5.60
N VAL A 104 38.00 2.78 -5.23
CA VAL A 104 36.91 3.47 -5.94
C VAL A 104 36.84 4.89 -5.42
N VAL A 105 37.00 5.87 -6.32
CA VAL A 105 36.86 7.29 -6.02
C VAL A 105 35.70 7.85 -6.84
N ALA A 106 34.70 8.39 -6.16
CA ALA A 106 33.62 9.13 -6.81
C ALA A 106 33.99 10.61 -6.89
N ALA A 107 33.47 11.35 -7.86
CA ALA A 107 33.54 12.81 -7.93
C ALA A 107 32.27 13.35 -8.58
N THR A 108 31.88 14.59 -8.27
CA THR A 108 30.65 15.20 -8.81
C THR A 108 30.95 16.52 -9.50
N GLY A 109 30.35 16.72 -10.69
CA GLY A 109 30.53 17.91 -11.54
C GLY A 109 31.69 17.81 -12.55
N ALA A 110 31.89 18.89 -13.33
CA ALA A 110 32.82 18.99 -14.47
C ALA A 110 34.32 18.86 -14.13
N ALA A 111 34.68 18.69 -12.85
CA ALA A 111 36.07 18.54 -12.39
C ALA A 111 36.57 17.08 -12.39
N SER A 112 35.88 16.17 -13.07
CA SER A 112 36.19 14.74 -13.15
C SER A 112 37.55 14.41 -13.80
N GLY A 113 38.20 15.36 -14.47
CA GLY A 113 39.51 15.17 -15.09
C GLY A 113 40.73 15.46 -14.20
N LEU A 114 40.57 16.17 -13.07
CA LEU A 114 41.73 16.77 -12.37
C LEU A 114 42.14 16.06 -11.06
N PHE A 115 41.32 15.15 -10.52
CA PHE A 115 41.53 14.59 -9.18
C PHE A 115 42.22 13.22 -9.12
N ALA A 116 42.59 12.63 -10.26
CA ALA A 116 43.37 11.39 -10.27
C ALA A 116 44.84 11.58 -9.82
N LEU A 117 45.30 12.80 -9.56
CA LEU A 117 46.72 13.10 -9.29
C LEU A 117 47.06 13.84 -8.00
N ALA A 118 46.11 14.27 -7.16
CA ALA A 118 46.47 14.97 -5.94
C ALA A 118 45.45 14.78 -4.82
N GLY A 119 45.90 14.19 -3.71
CA GLY A 119 45.21 14.22 -2.43
C GLY A 119 45.15 15.65 -1.90
N ILE A 120 44.18 16.43 -2.36
CA ILE A 120 43.98 17.81 -1.95
C ILE A 120 43.08 17.84 -0.70
N PRO A 121 43.59 18.21 0.48
CA PRO A 121 42.76 18.55 1.62
C PRO A 121 42.26 19.99 1.41
N SER A 122 41.16 20.17 0.69
CA SER A 122 40.50 21.48 0.61
C SER A 122 39.22 21.42 1.42
N GLY A 123 39.10 22.31 2.41
CA GLY A 123 38.00 22.42 3.38
C GLY A 123 36.64 22.81 2.79
N ALA A 124 36.36 22.42 1.55
CA ALA A 124 35.08 22.57 0.88
C ALA A 124 34.80 21.28 0.10
N THR A 125 34.41 20.21 0.80
CA THR A 125 33.99 18.97 0.14
C THR A 125 32.80 19.26 -0.76
N PRO A 126 32.88 18.99 -2.08
CA PRO A 126 31.75 19.15 -2.98
C PRO A 126 30.58 18.29 -2.49
N PHE A 127 29.39 18.87 -2.51
CA PHE A 127 28.15 18.25 -2.01
C PHE A 127 27.93 16.81 -2.50
N GLY A 128 28.26 16.52 -3.75
CA GLY A 128 28.09 15.19 -4.29
C GLY A 128 29.06 14.14 -3.73
N GLN A 129 30.23 14.54 -3.23
CA GLN A 129 31.11 13.65 -2.44
C GLN A 129 30.46 13.28 -1.10
N ALA A 130 29.81 14.24 -0.45
CA ALA A 130 29.10 14.01 0.82
C ALA A 130 27.87 13.09 0.64
N VAL A 131 27.13 13.25 -0.46
CA VAL A 131 25.99 12.38 -0.81
C VAL A 131 26.45 10.95 -1.11
N VAL A 132 27.54 10.77 -1.87
CA VAL A 132 28.11 9.43 -2.14
C VAL A 132 28.60 8.75 -0.86
N HIS A 133 29.23 9.49 0.05
CA HIS A 133 29.67 8.96 1.34
C HIS A 133 28.49 8.55 2.26
N LEU A 134 27.33 9.21 2.13
CA LEU A 134 26.11 8.85 2.85
C LEU A 134 25.39 7.63 2.24
N LEU A 135 25.36 7.53 0.91
CA LEU A 135 24.73 6.40 0.18
C LEU A 135 25.47 5.08 0.41
N THR A 136 26.81 5.13 0.51
CA THR A 136 27.64 3.95 0.74
C THR A 136 27.56 3.42 2.18
N ASN A 137 27.05 4.21 3.13
CA ASN A 137 26.86 3.84 4.54
C ASN A 137 25.41 3.47 4.91
N GLY A 138 24.54 3.25 3.91
CA GLY A 138 23.31 2.46 4.02
C GLY A 138 22.08 3.11 4.68
N ASN A 139 22.20 4.13 5.54
CA ASN A 139 21.12 4.37 6.53
C ASN A 139 20.55 5.79 6.65
N ARG A 140 20.59 6.67 5.64
CA ARG A 140 20.14 8.07 5.84
C ARG A 140 19.47 8.73 4.63
N ALA A 141 18.38 8.14 4.15
CA ALA A 141 17.53 8.77 3.13
C ALA A 141 17.11 10.21 3.51
N ASP A 142 16.78 10.45 4.80
CA ASP A 142 16.44 11.79 5.29
C ASP A 142 17.57 12.81 5.18
N LEU A 143 18.83 12.41 5.41
CA LEU A 143 19.96 13.34 5.26
C LEU A 143 20.21 13.68 3.80
N ILE A 144 20.00 12.72 2.89
CA ILE A 144 20.14 12.96 1.45
C ILE A 144 19.03 13.90 0.98
N ILE A 145 17.78 13.69 1.41
CA ILE A 145 16.67 14.59 1.08
C ILE A 145 16.92 15.99 1.64
N GLN A 146 17.35 16.13 2.90
CA GLN A 146 17.70 17.43 3.49
C GLN A 146 18.86 18.12 2.75
N ALA A 147 19.83 17.35 2.29
CA ALA A 147 20.95 17.85 1.51
C ALA A 147 20.45 18.37 0.14
N LEU A 148 19.59 17.62 -0.55
CA LEU A 148 18.98 18.01 -1.82
C LEU A 148 18.08 19.24 -1.65
N GLU A 149 17.31 19.32 -0.56
CA GLU A 149 16.47 20.47 -0.19
C GLU A 149 17.30 21.74 0.03
N LYS A 150 18.45 21.65 0.72
CA LYS A 150 19.38 22.79 0.92
C LYS A 150 19.96 23.36 -0.37
N ARG A 151 20.01 22.57 -1.45
CA ARG A 151 20.44 23.02 -2.78
C ARG A 151 19.28 23.32 -3.73
N GLY A 152 18.04 23.23 -3.26
CA GLY A 152 16.83 23.46 -4.06
C GLY A 152 16.52 22.35 -5.06
N LEU A 153 17.13 21.16 -4.91
CA LEU A 153 17.01 20.04 -5.85
C LEU A 153 15.84 19.10 -5.53
N ALA A 154 15.31 19.19 -4.31
CA ALA A 154 14.15 18.44 -3.88
C ALA A 154 13.25 19.33 -3.02
N ARG A 155 11.95 19.17 -3.17
CA ARG A 155 10.94 19.90 -2.40
C ARG A 155 9.89 18.94 -1.87
N ARG A 156 9.55 19.07 -0.59
CA ARG A 156 8.41 18.36 0.01
C ARG A 156 7.11 19.04 -0.40
N LEU A 157 6.16 18.26 -0.90
CA LEU A 157 4.87 18.76 -1.39
C LEU A 157 3.77 18.60 -0.36
N ALA A 158 3.72 17.45 0.30
CA ALA A 158 2.69 17.14 1.29
C ALA A 158 3.12 15.98 2.20
N GLU A 159 2.67 16.04 3.45
CA GLU A 159 2.81 14.98 4.45
C GLU A 159 1.41 14.63 5.02
N PRO A 160 0.56 13.90 4.26
CA PRO A 160 -0.76 13.55 4.75
C PRO A 160 -0.74 12.38 5.75
N ASN A 161 -1.66 12.47 6.71
CA ASN A 161 -1.91 11.44 7.72
C ASN A 161 -3.25 10.77 7.42
N LEU A 162 -3.28 9.45 7.31
CA LEU A 162 -4.50 8.67 7.02
C LEU A 162 -4.61 7.51 8.01
N VAL A 163 -5.79 7.34 8.63
CA VAL A 163 -6.07 6.20 9.50
C VAL A 163 -6.92 5.19 8.73
N THR A 164 -6.50 3.92 8.72
CA THR A 164 -7.16 2.85 7.95
C THR A 164 -7.26 1.57 8.77
N MET A 165 -8.06 0.62 8.29
CA MET A 165 -8.10 -0.74 8.85
C MET A 165 -7.10 -1.64 8.13
N SER A 166 -6.51 -2.58 8.86
CA SER A 166 -5.61 -3.59 8.30
C SER A 166 -6.36 -4.47 7.29
N GLY A 167 -5.91 -4.46 6.03
CA GLY A 167 -6.48 -5.29 4.95
C GLY A 167 -7.56 -4.60 4.12
N ASP A 168 -8.01 -3.40 4.50
CA ASP A 168 -8.98 -2.64 3.73
C ASP A 168 -8.31 -1.56 2.87
N THR A 169 -8.77 -1.42 1.62
CA THR A 169 -8.31 -0.36 0.72
C THR A 169 -8.76 1.00 1.23
N ALA A 170 -7.81 1.93 1.37
CA ALA A 170 -8.10 3.31 1.74
C ALA A 170 -7.74 4.27 0.61
N ASN A 171 -8.63 5.24 0.36
CA ASN A 171 -8.42 6.27 -0.64
C ASN A 171 -8.25 7.61 0.05
N PHE A 172 -7.15 8.31 -0.26
CA PHE A 172 -6.91 9.67 0.17
C PHE A 172 -7.13 10.60 -1.02
N LEU A 173 -8.11 11.50 -0.92
CA LEU A 173 -8.33 12.55 -1.90
C LEU A 173 -7.65 13.83 -1.41
N ALA A 174 -6.68 14.31 -2.18
CA ALA A 174 -6.07 15.62 -1.98
C ALA A 174 -6.06 16.37 -3.32
N GLY A 175 -6.88 17.41 -3.43
CA GLY A 175 -7.04 18.19 -4.65
C GLY A 175 -8.34 19.00 -4.65
N GLY A 176 -8.67 19.56 -5.80
CA GLY A 176 -9.95 20.22 -6.07
C GLY A 176 -10.76 19.50 -7.15
N GLU A 177 -11.80 20.16 -7.66
CA GLU A 177 -12.54 19.72 -8.84
C GLU A 177 -12.40 20.79 -9.93
N PHE A 178 -12.06 20.39 -11.17
CA PHE A 178 -12.01 21.30 -12.30
C PHE A 178 -13.29 21.18 -13.13
N PRO A 179 -14.13 22.23 -13.23
CA PRO A 179 -15.31 22.20 -14.07
C PRO A 179 -14.90 22.25 -15.55
N TYR A 180 -15.44 21.35 -16.36
CA TYR A 180 -15.31 21.37 -17.81
C TYR A 180 -16.69 21.27 -18.47
N PRO A 181 -16.96 22.08 -19.51
CA PRO A 181 -18.24 22.04 -20.20
C PRO A 181 -18.31 20.79 -21.09
N VAL A 182 -19.44 20.08 -20.99
CA VAL A 182 -19.77 18.97 -21.89
C VAL A 182 -21.04 19.32 -22.63
N ALA A 183 -20.98 19.30 -23.96
CA ALA A 183 -22.14 19.50 -24.81
C ALA A 183 -22.93 18.19 -24.88
N GLN A 184 -24.16 18.20 -24.37
CA GLN A 184 -25.08 17.08 -24.47
C GLN A 184 -26.17 17.41 -25.50
N THR A 185 -26.42 16.49 -26.43
CA THR A 185 -27.47 16.67 -27.44
C THR A 185 -28.84 16.56 -26.76
N GLY A 186 -29.57 17.67 -26.67
CA GLY A 186 -30.91 17.70 -26.11
C GLY A 186 -31.94 17.05 -27.04
N ILE A 187 -33.08 16.65 -26.47
CA ILE A 187 -34.25 16.20 -27.23
C ILE A 187 -34.72 17.39 -28.08
N ALA A 188 -34.75 17.21 -29.41
CA ALA A 188 -34.99 18.21 -30.46
C ALA A 188 -33.78 18.98 -31.04
N GLY A 189 -32.54 18.49 -30.86
CA GLY A 189 -31.39 18.96 -31.67
C GLY A 189 -30.72 20.25 -31.20
N ALA A 190 -31.12 20.79 -30.04
CA ALA A 190 -30.42 21.88 -29.37
C ALA A 190 -29.32 21.33 -28.45
N ALA A 191 -28.10 21.87 -28.55
CA ALA A 191 -26.99 21.51 -27.66
C ALA A 191 -27.19 22.15 -26.28
N THR A 192 -27.34 21.33 -25.23
CA THR A 192 -27.36 21.78 -23.83
C THR A 192 -25.95 21.65 -23.27
N ILE A 193 -25.42 22.72 -22.67
CA ILE A 193 -24.08 22.71 -22.05
C ILE A 193 -24.26 22.33 -20.58
N THR A 194 -23.79 21.15 -20.20
CA THR A 194 -23.73 20.69 -18.81
C THR A 194 -22.33 20.90 -18.27
N ILE A 195 -22.20 21.38 -17.04
CA ILE A 195 -20.90 21.50 -16.36
C ILE A 195 -20.63 20.16 -15.65
N GLU A 196 -19.61 19.44 -16.09
CA GLU A 196 -19.11 18.25 -15.39
C GLU A 196 -17.81 18.58 -14.65
N PHE A 197 -17.54 17.85 -13.56
CA PHE A 197 -16.40 18.10 -12.69
C PHE A 197 -15.41 16.94 -12.79
N LYS A 198 -14.17 17.21 -13.22
CA LYS A 198 -13.08 16.22 -13.21
C LYS A 198 -12.24 16.41 -11.95
N ARG A 199 -11.98 15.31 -11.26
CA ARG A 199 -11.15 15.27 -10.04
C ARG A 199 -9.66 15.28 -10.41
N PHE A 200 -8.86 15.98 -9.60
CA PHE A 200 -7.39 15.94 -9.65
C PHE A 200 -6.83 14.65 -9.06
#